data_AF-A0A527HGP7-F1
#
_entry.id   AF-A0A527HGP7-F1
#
_cell.length_a   1.000
_cell.length_b   1.000
_cell.length_c   1.000
_cell.angle_alpha   90.00
_cell.angle_beta   90.00
_cell.angle_gamma   90.00
#
_symmetry.space_group_name_H-M   'P 1'
#
loop_
_entity.id
_entity.type
_entity.pdbx_description
1 polymer ?
#
loop_
_entity_poly.entity_id
_entity_poly.type
_entity_poly.pdbx_seq_one_letter_code
_entity_poly.pdbx_strand_id
1 'polypeptide(L)'
;HPAARAALKLLGVTTAQELAEVTVAVGLAQNMAALRALATEGIQRGHMALHARNIAIVAGASGANIDAVAKELAADHDVRVDRAREILLRLGKEEA
;
A
#
# COMPACT_ATOMS: atom_id res chain seq x y z
N HIS A 1 13.50 -35.26 -7.73
CA HIS A 1 14.21 -33.99 -7.48
C HIS A 1 14.80 -33.97 -6.06
N PRO A 2 16.11 -33.73 -5.87
CA PRO A 2 16.75 -33.74 -4.55
C PRO A 2 16.16 -32.72 -3.57
N ALA A 3 15.83 -31.50 -4.02
CA ALA A 3 15.25 -30.48 -3.14
C ALA A 3 13.88 -30.87 -2.56
N ALA A 4 13.05 -31.60 -3.33
CA ALA A 4 11.75 -32.05 -2.83
C ALA A 4 11.91 -33.08 -1.69
N ARG A 5 12.90 -33.98 -1.80
CA ARG A 5 13.21 -34.95 -0.72
C ARG A 5 13.74 -34.25 0.53
N ALA A 6 14.59 -33.22 0.35
CA ALA A 6 15.08 -32.42 1.47
C ALA A 6 13.94 -31.66 2.17
N ALA A 7 13.01 -31.08 1.42
CA ALA A 7 11.84 -30.38 1.96
C ALA A 7 10.91 -31.32 2.76
N LEU A 8 10.61 -32.51 2.23
CA LEU A 8 9.82 -33.52 2.97
C LEU A 8 10.53 -33.98 4.25
N LYS A 9 11.85 -34.19 4.19
CA LYS A 9 12.65 -34.55 5.37
C LYS A 9 12.65 -33.44 6.43
N LEU A 10 12.70 -32.18 6.01
CA LEU A 10 12.63 -31.02 6.91
C LEU A 10 11.25 -30.89 7.57
N LEU A 11 10.18 -31.10 6.79
CA LEU A 11 8.80 -31.07 7.28
C LEU A 11 8.48 -32.22 8.24
N GLY A 12 9.19 -33.36 8.14
CA GLY A 12 9.00 -34.51 9.04
C GLY A 12 7.68 -35.25 8.84
N VAL A 13 6.94 -34.97 7.76
CA VAL A 13 5.68 -35.64 7.42
C VAL A 13 5.95 -37.06 6.93
N THR A 14 5.12 -37.98 7.38
CA THR A 14 5.21 -39.42 7.12
C THR A 14 4.14 -39.90 6.14
N THR A 15 3.03 -39.16 6.01
CA THR A 15 1.94 -39.49 5.10
C THR A 15 1.61 -38.35 4.14
N ALA A 16 1.00 -38.68 3.00
CA ALA A 16 0.49 -37.69 2.05
C ALA A 16 -0.63 -36.84 2.67
N GLN A 17 -1.40 -37.41 3.61
CA GLN A 17 -2.46 -36.73 4.32
C GLN A 17 -1.90 -35.62 5.24
N GLU A 18 -0.85 -35.91 6.00
CA GLU A 18 -0.15 -34.90 6.81
C GLU A 18 0.41 -33.75 5.96
N LEU A 19 0.98 -34.07 4.79
CA LEU A 19 1.44 -33.05 3.85
C LEU A 19 0.28 -32.17 3.35
N ALA A 20 -0.87 -32.76 3.05
CA ALA A 20 -2.06 -32.02 2.61
C ALA A 20 -2.58 -31.07 3.70
N GLU A 21 -2.63 -31.53 4.95
CA GLU A 21 -3.05 -30.72 6.10
C GLU A 21 -2.12 -29.52 6.34
N VAL A 22 -0.80 -29.74 6.33
CA VAL A 22 0.18 -28.65 6.42
C VAL A 22 0.00 -27.66 5.27
N THR A 23 -0.21 -28.15 4.05
CA THR A 23 -0.41 -27.30 2.86
C THR A 23 -1.66 -26.42 3.00
N VAL A 24 -2.78 -26.99 3.45
CA VAL A 24 -4.02 -26.24 3.70
C VAL A 24 -3.81 -25.19 4.79
N ALA A 25 -3.14 -25.55 5.90
CA ALA A 25 -2.86 -24.62 6.99
C ALA A 25 -1.99 -23.44 6.52
N VAL A 26 -0.95 -23.70 5.71
CA VAL A 26 -0.13 -22.65 5.09
C VAL A 26 -0.96 -21.77 4.16
N GLY A 27 -1.84 -22.37 3.33
CA GLY A 27 -2.74 -21.62 2.46
C GLY A 27 -3.68 -20.68 3.23
N LEU A 28 -4.26 -21.15 4.34
CA LEU A 28 -5.09 -20.34 5.23
C LEU A 28 -4.30 -19.21 5.89
N ALA A 29 -3.10 -19.50 6.39
CA ALA A 29 -2.22 -18.48 6.97
C ALA A 29 -1.85 -17.40 5.95
N GLN A 30 -1.56 -17.80 4.71
CA GLN A 30 -1.27 -16.88 3.61
C GLN A 30 -2.50 -16.03 3.24
N ASN A 31 -3.68 -16.63 3.16
CA ASN A 31 -4.93 -15.91 2.90
C ASN A 31 -5.20 -14.87 4.01
N MET A 32 -5.09 -15.27 5.27
CA MET A 32 -5.26 -14.38 6.41
C MET A 32 -4.25 -13.22 6.41
N ALA A 33 -2.98 -13.50 6.13
CA ALA A 33 -1.95 -12.47 6.02
C ALA A 33 -2.26 -11.47 4.89
N ALA A 34 -2.72 -11.95 3.74
CA ALA A 34 -3.10 -11.10 2.61
C ALA A 34 -4.32 -10.21 2.94
N LEU A 35 -5.37 -10.78 3.53
CA LEU A 35 -6.54 -10.03 3.96
C LEU A 35 -6.16 -8.99 5.02
N ARG A 36 -5.33 -9.36 5.99
CA ARG A 36 -4.82 -8.43 7.01
C ARG A 36 -4.03 -7.31 6.36
N ALA A 37 -3.12 -7.60 5.43
CA ALA A 37 -2.36 -6.59 4.71
C ALA A 37 -3.29 -5.58 4.01
N LEU A 38 -4.28 -6.07 3.25
CA LEU A 38 -5.25 -5.23 2.53
C LEU A 38 -6.16 -4.40 3.45
N ALA A 39 -6.56 -4.97 4.59
CA ALA A 39 -7.46 -4.34 5.56
C ALA A 39 -6.73 -3.43 6.57
N THR A 40 -5.39 -3.54 6.68
CA THR A 40 -4.64 -2.70 7.62
C THR A 40 -4.43 -1.29 7.08
N GLU A 41 -4.57 -0.32 7.98
CA GLU A 41 -4.43 1.09 7.68
C GLU A 41 -3.05 1.47 7.15
N GLY A 42 -2.00 0.69 7.46
CA GLY A 42 -0.64 1.00 6.99
C GLY A 42 -0.52 1.05 5.47
N ILE A 43 -1.08 0.07 4.77
CA ILE A 43 -1.07 0.02 3.30
C ILE A 43 -2.00 1.09 2.73
N GLN A 44 -3.20 1.25 3.30
CA GLN A 44 -4.18 2.24 2.84
C GLN A 44 -3.67 3.68 3.03
N ARG A 45 -3.08 4.01 4.18
CA ARG A 45 -2.46 5.33 4.44
C ARG A 45 -1.32 5.61 3.48
N GLY A 46 -0.45 4.61 3.23
CA GLY A 46 0.63 4.75 2.25
C GLY A 46 0.10 5.03 0.83
N HIS A 47 -0.94 4.31 0.42
CA HIS A 47 -1.59 4.50 -0.87
C HIS A 47 -2.25 5.87 -0.99
N MET A 48 -2.95 6.33 0.05
CA MET A 48 -3.59 7.65 0.08
C MET A 48 -2.58 8.80 0.09
N ALA A 49 -1.45 8.66 0.81
CA ALA A 49 -0.37 9.64 0.77
C ALA A 49 0.23 9.76 -0.65
N LEU A 50 0.48 8.63 -1.31
CA LEU A 50 0.95 8.63 -2.70
C LEU A 50 -0.12 9.20 -3.65
N HIS A 51 -1.39 8.87 -3.44
CA HIS A 51 -2.50 9.39 -4.23
C HIS A 51 -2.61 10.91 -4.13
N ALA A 52 -2.55 11.49 -2.93
CA ALA A 52 -2.55 12.94 -2.74
C ALA A 52 -1.38 13.63 -3.45
N ARG A 53 -0.17 13.05 -3.41
CA ARG A 53 0.99 13.54 -4.16
C ARG A 53 0.78 13.48 -5.66
N ASN A 54 0.21 12.39 -6.17
CA ASN A 54 -0.10 12.25 -7.59
C ASN A 54 -1.15 13.29 -8.03
N ILE A 55 -2.16 13.57 -7.21
CA ILE A 55 -3.16 14.60 -7.50
C ILE A 55 -2.52 15.99 -7.50
N ALA A 56 -1.61 16.29 -6.57
CA ALA A 56 -0.84 17.53 -6.59
C ALA A 56 -0.01 17.69 -7.88
N ILE A 57 0.67 16.62 -8.33
CA ILE A 57 1.44 16.61 -9.58
C ILE A 57 0.53 16.85 -10.79
N VAL A 58 -0.61 16.18 -10.86
CA VAL A 58 -1.60 16.35 -11.94
C VAL A 58 -2.16 17.78 -11.97
N ALA A 59 -2.29 18.42 -10.81
CA ALA A 59 -2.69 19.82 -10.71
C ALA A 59 -1.60 20.81 -11.14
N GLY A 60 -0.38 20.34 -11.40
CA GLY A 60 0.76 21.14 -11.86
C GLY A 60 1.74 21.55 -10.75
N ALA A 61 1.62 21.00 -9.54
CA ALA A 61 2.58 21.27 -8.48
C ALA A 61 3.95 20.68 -8.84
N SER A 62 5.02 21.40 -8.50
CA SER A 62 6.40 21.00 -8.74
C SER A 62 7.29 21.33 -7.54
N GLY A 63 8.42 20.62 -7.40
CA GLY A 63 9.37 20.84 -6.31
C GLY A 63 8.72 20.73 -4.93
N ALA A 64 8.96 21.74 -4.08
CA ALA A 64 8.42 21.80 -2.71
C ALA A 64 6.89 21.88 -2.65
N ASN A 65 6.23 22.38 -3.72
CA ASN A 65 4.79 22.55 -3.75
C ASN A 65 4.04 21.21 -3.82
N ILE A 66 4.67 20.13 -4.29
CA ILE A 66 4.04 18.80 -4.34
C ILE A 66 3.67 18.34 -2.93
N ASP A 67 4.62 18.38 -2.00
CA ASP A 67 4.41 17.88 -0.65
C ASP A 67 3.55 18.86 0.17
N ALA A 68 3.65 20.17 -0.08
CA ALA A 68 2.79 21.17 0.55
C ALA A 68 1.31 20.98 0.17
N VAL A 69 1.01 20.89 -1.14
CA VAL A 69 -0.36 20.67 -1.63
C VAL A 69 -0.88 19.30 -1.18
N ALA A 70 -0.08 18.23 -1.29
CA ALA A 70 -0.49 16.89 -0.88
C ALA A 70 -0.84 16.80 0.62
N LYS A 71 -0.08 17.48 1.47
CA LYS A 71 -0.33 17.51 2.92
C LYS A 71 -1.65 18.20 3.25
N GLU A 72 -1.94 19.31 2.57
CA GLU A 72 -3.19 20.04 2.79
C GLU A 72 -4.41 19.27 2.24
N LEU A 73 -4.32 18.67 1.05
CA LEU A 73 -5.36 17.79 0.51
C LEU A 73 -5.71 16.64 1.47
N ALA A 74 -4.69 16.04 2.08
CA ALA A 74 -4.87 14.96 3.05
C ALA A 74 -5.50 15.46 4.36
N ALA A 75 -5.14 16.65 4.83
CA ALA A 75 -5.73 17.26 6.03
C ALA A 75 -7.21 17.61 5.82
N ASP A 76 -7.54 18.16 4.65
CA ASP A 76 -8.90 18.57 4.27
C ASP A 76 -9.81 17.38 3.95
N HIS A 77 -9.26 16.16 3.81
CA HIS A 77 -9.95 14.97 3.31
C HIS A 77 -10.61 15.20 1.93
N ASP A 78 -10.05 16.12 1.13
CA ASP A 78 -10.58 16.53 -0.18
C ASP A 78 -9.52 16.35 -1.29
N VAL A 79 -9.27 15.10 -1.67
CA VAL A 79 -8.23 14.73 -2.62
C VAL A 79 -8.75 14.80 -4.07
N ARG A 80 -9.08 16.02 -4.52
CA ARG A 80 -9.53 16.30 -5.90
C ARG A 80 -8.56 17.21 -6.64
N VAL A 81 -8.47 17.04 -7.96
CA VAL A 81 -7.58 17.87 -8.81
C VAL A 81 -7.95 19.36 -8.76
N ASP A 82 -9.24 19.69 -8.73
CA ASP A 82 -9.68 21.09 -8.66
C ASP A 82 -9.28 21.74 -7.32
N ARG A 83 -9.46 21.02 -6.21
CA ARG A 83 -9.00 21.46 -4.88
C ARG A 83 -7.49 21.65 -4.86
N ALA A 84 -6.74 20.73 -5.47
CA ALA A 84 -5.28 20.82 -5.56
C ALA A 84 -4.82 22.07 -6.35
N ARG A 85 -5.54 22.45 -7.40
CA ARG A 85 -5.29 23.70 -8.16
C ARG A 85 -5.58 24.94 -7.32
N GLU A 86 -6.67 24.95 -6.55
CA GLU A 86 -6.99 26.05 -5.63
C GLU A 86 -5.88 26.26 -4.60
N ILE A 87 -5.42 25.18 -3.97
CA ILE A 87 -4.33 25.22 -2.99
C ILE A 87 -3.04 25.72 -3.64
N LEU A 88 -2.69 25.19 -4.82
CA LEU A 88 -1.49 25.61 -5.55
C LEU A 88 -1.53 27.10 -5.93
N LEU A 89 -2.67 27.61 -6.39
CA LEU A 89 -2.86 29.03 -6.70
C LEU A 89 -2.76 29.92 -5.46
N ARG A 90 -3.21 29.43 -4.30
CA ARG A 90 -3.11 30.17 -3.03
C ARG A 90 -1.67 30.25 -2.56
N LEU A 91 -0.93 29.13 -2.59
CA LEU A 91 0.49 29.09 -2.22
C LEU A 91 1.33 30.01 -3.13
N GLY A 92 1.08 30.00 -4.45
CA GLY A 92 1.80 30.87 -5.39
C GLY A 92 1.50 32.37 -5.24
N LYS A 93 0.43 32.76 -4.53
CA LYS A 93 0.13 34.17 -4.19
C LYS A 93 0.76 34.62 -2.88
N GLU A 94 1.10 33.69 -1.99
CA GLU A 94 1.77 33.98 -0.72
C GLU A 94 3.29 34.13 -0.90
N GLU A 95 3.85 33.58 -1.99
CA GLU A 95 5.26 33.69 -2.37
C GLU A 95 5.60 34.94 -3.23
N ALA A 96 4.58 35.69 -3.69
CA ALA A 96 4.70 36.85 -4.57
C ALA A 96 4.45 38.17 -3.81
#